data_AF-A0A953LMF7-F1
#
_entry.id   AF-A0A953LMF7-F1
#
_cell.length_a   1.000
_cell.length_b   1.000
_cell.length_c   1.000
_cell.angle_alpha   90.00
_cell.angle_beta   90.00
_cell.angle_gamma   90.00
#
_symmetry.space_group_name_H-M   'P 1'
#
loop_
_entity.id
_entity.type
_entity.pdbx_description
1 polymer ?
#
loop_
_entity_poly.entity_id
_entity_poly.type
_entity_poly.pdbx_seq_one_letter_code
_entity_poly.pdbx_strand_id
1 'polypeptide(L)'
;MADVRPPWRIPLLILGFASLIIGVGAGLLRLGWAVPRPAADLAAFHGPLMVSGFFGTVISLERAVALAQRWAYLGPLAAGAGGLALILGAPLTVAQLLLALGSAVLLAGSVSVFLRQRALFTFTLAAGAGCWLLGNALWLAGFSVYEVVPWWAGFLVLTIAGERLELSRFLPPSPTAQRVFIAVLAGLTFGMA
;
A
#
# COMPACT_ATOMS: atom_id res chain seq x y z
N MET A 1 -24.60 5.15 -8.87
CA MET A 1 -23.54 4.46 -8.10
C MET A 1 -23.43 5.13 -6.75
N ALA A 2 -23.45 4.36 -5.65
CA ALA A 2 -23.55 4.90 -4.30
C ALA A 2 -22.16 5.19 -3.71
N ASP A 3 -21.46 6.16 -4.29
CA ASP A 3 -20.17 6.64 -3.80
C ASP A 3 -20.32 7.36 -2.44
N VAL A 4 -19.27 7.32 -1.62
CA VAL A 4 -19.23 7.98 -0.30
C VAL A 4 -18.93 9.46 -0.52
N ARG A 5 -19.73 10.38 0.05
CA ARG A 5 -19.51 11.82 -0.15
C ARG A 5 -18.14 12.27 0.39
N PRO A 6 -17.51 13.32 -0.19
CA PRO A 6 -16.20 13.81 0.23
C PRO A 6 -15.98 13.99 1.74
N PRO A 7 -16.90 14.57 2.54
CA PRO A 7 -16.66 14.75 3.99
C PRO A 7 -16.48 13.43 4.74
N TRP A 8 -17.13 12.35 4.29
CA TRP A 8 -17.03 11.04 4.92
C TRP A 8 -15.73 10.29 4.60
N ARG A 9 -14.89 10.85 3.71
CA ARG A 9 -13.56 10.31 3.38
C ARG A 9 -12.47 10.89 4.30
N ILE A 10 -12.74 12.03 4.94
CA ILE A 10 -11.80 12.74 5.82
C ILE A 10 -11.32 11.85 6.99
N PRO A 11 -12.19 11.09 7.69
CA PRO A 11 -11.72 10.22 8.77
C PRO A 11 -10.68 9.19 8.30
N LEU A 12 -10.84 8.64 7.09
CA LEU A 12 -9.89 7.68 6.51
C LEU A 12 -8.53 8.36 6.23
N LEU A 13 -8.55 9.59 5.70
CA LEU A 13 -7.33 10.37 5.53
C LEU A 13 -6.64 10.65 6.88
N ILE A 14 -7.39 11.00 7.92
CA ILE A 14 -6.83 11.24 9.26
C ILE A 14 -6.08 9.99 9.77
N LEU A 15 -6.63 8.78 9.59
CA LEU A 15 -5.95 7.54 9.98
C LEU A 15 -4.62 7.35 9.22
N GLY A 16 -4.63 7.59 7.90
CA GLY A 16 -3.41 7.53 7.09
C GLY A 16 -2.37 8.56 7.53
N PHE A 17 -2.78 9.81 7.76
CA PHE A 17 -1.88 10.88 8.18
C PHE A 17 -1.34 10.69 9.61
N ALA A 18 -2.10 10.08 10.51
CA ALA A 18 -1.56 9.67 11.80
C ALA A 18 -0.39 8.67 11.64
N SER A 19 -0.56 7.69 10.74
CA SER A 19 0.51 6.73 10.39
C SER A 19 1.71 7.43 9.73
N LEU A 20 1.48 8.43 8.88
CA LEU A 20 2.54 9.24 8.28
C LEU A 20 3.36 9.97 9.35
N ILE A 21 2.72 10.70 10.26
CA ILE A 21 3.40 11.52 11.26
C ILE A 21 4.28 10.64 12.16
N ILE A 22 3.72 9.55 12.68
CA ILE A 22 4.45 8.63 13.55
C ILE A 22 5.52 7.86 12.77
N GLY A 23 5.21 7.40 11.55
CA GLY A 23 6.14 6.69 10.67
C GLY A 23 7.34 7.54 10.28
N VAL A 24 7.15 8.82 9.99
CA VAL A 24 8.23 9.78 9.72
C VAL A 24 9.10 9.97 10.97
N GLY A 25 8.49 10.16 12.14
CA GLY A 25 9.24 10.26 13.40
C GLY A 25 10.07 9.01 13.69
N ALA A 26 9.48 7.82 13.51
CA ALA A 26 10.18 6.53 13.60
C ALA A 26 11.36 6.43 12.61
N GLY A 27 11.19 6.96 11.40
CA GLY A 27 12.25 7.04 10.39
C GLY A 27 13.37 8.01 10.76
N LEU A 28 13.03 9.19 11.30
CA LEU A 28 14.00 10.17 11.78
C LEU A 28 14.87 9.60 12.92
N LEU A 29 14.29 8.83 13.85
CA LEU A 29 15.08 8.14 14.87
C LEU A 29 16.10 7.18 14.26
N ARG A 30 15.72 6.44 13.21
CA ARG A 30 16.65 5.54 12.50
C ARG A 30 17.80 6.28 11.82
N LEU A 31 17.62 7.56 11.49
CA LEU A 31 18.67 8.46 11.00
C LEU A 31 19.52 9.09 12.11
N GLY A 32 19.29 8.73 13.38
CA GLY A 32 20.01 9.24 14.54
C GLY A 32 19.47 10.55 15.12
N TRP A 33 18.30 11.01 14.68
CA TRP A 33 17.69 12.23 15.20
C TRP A 33 16.91 11.95 16.49
N ALA A 34 16.96 12.88 17.43
CA ALA A 34 16.10 12.82 18.62
C ALA A 34 14.65 13.11 18.25
N VAL A 35 13.72 12.23 18.65
CA VAL A 35 12.28 12.39 18.41
C VAL A 35 11.48 12.13 19.69
N PRO A 36 10.25 12.65 19.81
CA PRO A 36 9.38 12.37 20.95
C PRO A 36 9.08 10.86 21.10
N ARG A 37 8.88 10.41 22.35
CA ARG A 37 8.71 8.99 22.71
C ARG A 37 7.70 8.20 21.87
N PRO A 38 6.49 8.70 21.55
CA PRO A 38 5.53 7.94 20.75
C PRO A 38 6.08 7.49 19.39
N ALA A 39 6.92 8.30 18.76
CA ALA A 39 7.59 7.93 17.52
C ALA A 39 8.85 7.08 17.76
N ALA A 40 9.56 7.35 18.86
CA ALA A 40 10.77 6.62 19.21
C ALA A 40 10.50 5.14 19.48
N ASP A 41 9.44 4.84 20.23
CA ASP A 41 9.06 3.48 20.62
C ASP A 41 8.59 2.63 19.42
N LEU A 42 8.24 3.29 18.31
CA LEU A 42 7.74 2.66 17.09
C LEU A 42 8.76 2.63 15.95
N ALA A 43 10.05 2.85 16.25
CA ALA A 43 11.14 2.82 15.26
C ALA A 43 11.19 1.52 14.42
N ALA A 44 10.92 0.37 15.07
CA ALA A 44 10.86 -0.93 14.40
C ALA A 44 9.67 -1.03 13.41
N PHE A 45 8.62 -0.25 13.63
CA PHE A 45 7.39 -0.24 12.83
C PHE A 45 7.35 0.88 11.78
N HIS A 46 8.47 1.57 11.51
CA HIS A 46 8.55 2.56 10.43
C HIS A 46 8.00 2.03 9.09
N GLY A 47 8.47 0.85 8.65
CA GLY A 47 8.03 0.23 7.40
C GLY A 47 6.52 -0.06 7.38
N PRO A 48 5.98 -0.82 8.35
CA PRO A 48 4.54 -1.06 8.48
C PRO A 48 3.69 0.22 8.52
N LEU A 49 4.10 1.24 9.28
CA LEU A 49 3.38 2.51 9.39
C LEU A 49 3.39 3.30 8.08
N MET A 50 4.54 3.38 7.41
CA MET A 50 4.66 4.13 6.16
C MET A 50 3.96 3.41 5.01
N VAL A 51 4.26 2.13 4.79
CA VAL A 51 3.74 1.40 3.62
C VAL A 51 2.30 0.97 3.85
N SER A 52 2.02 0.23 4.92
CA SER A 52 0.71 -0.39 5.11
C SER A 52 -0.29 0.57 5.77
N GLY A 53 0.15 1.36 6.76
CA GLY A 53 -0.70 2.33 7.47
C GLY A 53 -0.99 3.60 6.68
N PHE A 54 0.03 4.26 6.12
CA PHE A 54 -0.14 5.50 5.36
C PHE A 54 -0.44 5.25 3.89
N PHE A 55 0.54 4.77 3.11
CA PHE A 55 0.39 4.58 1.66
C PHE A 55 -0.77 3.62 1.34
N GLY A 56 -0.86 2.50 2.07
CA GLY A 56 -1.96 1.55 1.95
C GLY A 56 -3.34 2.19 2.14
N THR A 57 -3.48 3.11 3.10
CA THR A 57 -4.74 3.84 3.32
C THR A 57 -5.04 4.79 2.17
N VAL A 58 -4.10 5.66 1.78
CA VAL A 58 -4.37 6.71 0.78
C VAL A 58 -4.53 6.13 -0.63
N ILE A 59 -3.70 5.15 -1.01
CA ILE A 59 -3.81 4.44 -2.29
C ILE A 59 -5.14 3.68 -2.35
N SER A 60 -5.50 2.94 -1.29
CA SER A 60 -6.78 2.23 -1.27
C SER A 60 -7.98 3.16 -1.28
N LEU A 61 -7.88 4.33 -0.65
CA LEU A 61 -8.94 5.35 -0.67
C LEU A 61 -9.13 5.92 -2.07
N GLU A 62 -8.04 6.28 -2.75
CA GLU A 62 -8.09 6.77 -4.13
C GLU A 62 -8.72 5.73 -5.05
N ARG A 63 -8.32 4.46 -4.94
CA ARG A 63 -8.88 3.37 -5.73
C ARG A 63 -10.34 3.09 -5.39
N ALA A 64 -10.75 3.20 -4.12
CA ALA A 64 -12.14 3.07 -3.72
C ALA A 64 -13.03 4.16 -4.33
N VAL A 65 -12.54 5.40 -4.37
CA VAL A 65 -13.20 6.53 -5.05
C VAL A 65 -13.32 6.26 -6.55
N ALA A 66 -12.24 5.81 -7.19
CA ALA A 66 -12.24 5.50 -8.62
C ALA A 66 -13.21 4.36 -8.99
N LEU A 67 -13.31 3.34 -8.15
CA LEU A 67 -14.25 2.22 -8.32
C LEU A 67 -15.72 2.61 -8.07
N ALA A 68 -15.96 3.65 -7.26
CA ALA A 68 -17.28 4.08 -6.82
C ALA A 68 -18.14 2.94 -6.23
N GLN A 69 -17.50 2.00 -5.53
CA GLN A 69 -18.15 0.87 -4.85
C GLN A 69 -17.93 0.94 -3.34
N ARG A 70 -19.01 0.82 -2.55
CA ARG A 70 -18.94 0.94 -1.08
C ARG A 70 -18.03 -0.07 -0.41
N TRP A 71 -17.99 -1.31 -0.91
CA TRP A 71 -17.13 -2.35 -0.33
C TRP A 71 -15.64 -2.01 -0.46
N ALA A 72 -15.23 -1.25 -1.49
CA ALA A 72 -13.84 -0.90 -1.71
C ALA A 72 -13.30 0.02 -0.59
N TYR A 73 -14.18 0.73 0.12
CA TYR A 73 -13.82 1.54 1.30
C TYR A 73 -13.42 0.69 2.52
N LEU A 74 -13.67 -0.62 2.52
CA LEU A 74 -13.12 -1.52 3.55
C LEU A 74 -11.58 -1.56 3.49
N GLY A 75 -10.99 -1.38 2.30
CA GLY A 75 -9.54 -1.34 2.11
C GLY A 75 -8.86 -0.23 2.90
N PRO A 76 -9.16 1.06 2.62
CA PRO A 76 -8.58 2.18 3.37
C PRO A 76 -8.98 2.18 4.85
N LEU A 77 -10.20 1.72 5.19
CA LEU A 77 -10.60 1.61 6.59
C LEU A 77 -9.74 0.59 7.35
N ALA A 78 -9.55 -0.61 6.79
CA ALA A 78 -8.76 -1.65 7.43
C ALA A 78 -7.27 -1.27 7.49
N ALA A 79 -6.72 -0.68 6.42
CA ALA A 79 -5.35 -0.19 6.40
C ALA A 79 -5.13 0.90 7.47
N GLY A 80 -6.02 1.90 7.53
CA GLY A 80 -5.91 3.00 8.49
C GLY A 80 -6.12 2.55 9.93
N ALA A 81 -7.08 1.65 10.16
CA ALA A 81 -7.32 1.06 11.47
C ALA A 81 -6.15 0.17 11.92
N GLY A 82 -5.52 -0.57 11.01
CA GLY A 82 -4.32 -1.37 11.29
C GLY A 82 -3.12 -0.50 11.66
N GLY A 83 -2.91 0.62 10.95
CA GLY A 83 -1.90 1.62 11.32
C GLY A 83 -2.17 2.23 12.68
N LEU A 84 -3.42 2.61 12.97
CA LEU A 84 -3.81 3.13 14.28
C LEU A 84 -3.62 2.10 15.39
N ALA A 85 -3.92 0.82 15.14
CA ALA A 85 -3.71 -0.26 16.09
C ALA A 85 -2.23 -0.40 16.48
N LEU A 86 -1.30 -0.25 15.52
CA LEU A 86 0.15 -0.19 15.84
C LEU A 86 0.49 1.02 16.72
N ILE A 87 -0.03 2.20 16.37
CA ILE A 87 0.24 3.44 17.12
C ILE A 87 -0.24 3.34 18.56
N LEU A 88 -1.41 2.73 18.78
CA LEU A 88 -2.03 2.59 20.09
C LEU A 88 -1.47 1.40 20.91
N GLY A 89 -0.53 0.63 20.36
CA GLY A 89 0.04 -0.53 21.05
C GLY A 89 -0.96 -1.69 21.23
N ALA A 90 -1.95 -1.80 20.34
CA ALA A 90 -2.86 -2.95 20.31
C ALA A 90 -2.08 -4.25 20.01
N PRO A 91 -2.67 -5.44 20.27
CA PRO A 91 -2.00 -6.70 19.95
C PRO A 91 -1.53 -6.72 18.49
N LEU A 92 -0.26 -7.06 18.27
CA LEU A 92 0.38 -6.98 16.94
C LEU A 92 -0.41 -7.74 15.88
N THR A 93 -0.95 -8.90 16.23
CA THR A 93 -1.76 -9.74 15.35
C THR A 93 -3.02 -9.03 14.84
N VAL A 94 -3.65 -8.17 15.66
CA VAL A 94 -4.82 -7.38 15.25
C VAL A 94 -4.42 -6.38 14.17
N ALA A 95 -3.31 -5.66 14.37
CA ALA A 95 -2.80 -4.74 13.37
C ALA A 95 -2.43 -5.47 12.06
N GLN A 96 -1.71 -6.58 12.14
CA GLN A 96 -1.31 -7.38 10.99
C GLN A 96 -2.54 -7.90 10.20
N LEU A 97 -3.57 -8.41 10.89
CA LEU A 97 -4.80 -8.87 10.27
C LEU A 97 -5.55 -7.74 9.55
N LEU A 98 -5.66 -6.57 10.18
CA LEU A 98 -6.30 -5.41 9.56
C LEU A 98 -5.54 -4.92 8.32
N LEU A 99 -4.20 -4.90 8.38
CA LEU A 99 -3.37 -4.51 7.24
C LEU A 99 -3.44 -5.55 6.10
N ALA A 100 -3.47 -6.84 6.42
CA ALA A 100 -3.68 -7.91 5.45
C ALA A 100 -5.08 -7.86 4.82
N LEU A 101 -6.11 -7.52 5.60
CA LEU A 101 -7.46 -7.29 5.07
C LEU A 101 -7.48 -6.07 4.12
N GLY A 102 -6.83 -4.97 4.51
CA GLY A 102 -6.71 -3.78 3.67
C GLY A 102 -6.09 -4.08 2.31
N SER A 103 -4.99 -4.83 2.29
CA SER A 103 -4.32 -5.25 1.05
C SER A 103 -5.12 -6.26 0.23
N ALA A 104 -5.85 -7.18 0.87
CA ALA A 104 -6.75 -8.10 0.18
C ALA A 104 -7.91 -7.36 -0.52
N VAL A 105 -8.49 -6.35 0.12
CA VAL A 105 -9.55 -5.53 -0.48
C VAL A 105 -9.01 -4.70 -1.65
N LEU A 106 -7.82 -4.11 -1.51
CA LEU A 106 -7.18 -3.39 -2.62
C LEU A 106 -6.92 -4.33 -3.81
N LEU A 107 -6.38 -5.52 -3.55
CA LEU A 107 -6.14 -6.52 -4.60
C LEU A 107 -7.44 -6.92 -5.30
N ALA A 108 -8.50 -7.21 -4.55
CA ALA A 108 -9.81 -7.52 -5.12
C ALA A 108 -10.34 -6.37 -6.01
N GLY A 109 -10.15 -5.12 -5.57
CA GLY A 109 -10.47 -3.92 -6.34
C GLY A 109 -9.68 -3.85 -7.65
N SER A 110 -8.35 -3.94 -7.57
CA SER A 110 -7.45 -3.89 -8.72
C SER A 110 -7.69 -5.02 -9.71
N VAL A 111 -7.95 -6.25 -9.24
CA VAL A 111 -8.30 -7.40 -10.09
C VAL A 111 -9.65 -7.17 -10.76
N SER A 112 -10.66 -6.66 -10.06
CA SER A 112 -11.95 -6.29 -10.67
C SER A 112 -11.79 -5.28 -11.80
N VAL A 113 -10.90 -4.27 -11.65
CA VAL A 113 -10.59 -3.32 -12.72
C VAL A 113 -9.88 -4.02 -13.89
N PHE A 114 -8.84 -4.80 -13.61
CA PHE A 114 -8.10 -5.54 -14.65
C PHE A 114 -8.99 -6.48 -15.46
N LEU A 115 -9.94 -7.16 -14.81
CA LEU A 115 -10.88 -8.05 -15.49
C LEU A 115 -11.86 -7.28 -16.40
N ARG A 116 -12.20 -6.03 -16.07
CA ARG A 116 -13.05 -5.16 -16.90
C ARG A 116 -12.28 -4.51 -18.05
N GLN A 117 -11.02 -4.17 -17.83
CA GLN A 117 -10.15 -3.55 -18.81
C GLN A 117 -8.77 -4.21 -18.77
N ARG A 118 -8.52 -5.15 -19.67
CA ARG A 118 -7.24 -5.87 -19.75
C ARG A 118 -6.16 -4.99 -20.39
N ALA A 119 -5.52 -4.14 -19.60
CA ALA A 119 -4.42 -3.29 -20.02
C ALA A 119 -3.18 -3.51 -19.13
N LEU A 120 -1.99 -3.18 -19.66
CA LEU A 120 -0.73 -3.35 -18.92
C LEU A 120 -0.76 -2.57 -17.60
N PHE A 121 -1.22 -1.32 -17.60
CA PHE A 121 -1.27 -0.51 -16.37
C PHE A 121 -2.19 -1.12 -15.30
N THR A 122 -3.38 -1.62 -15.68
CA THR A 122 -4.29 -2.29 -14.75
C THR A 122 -3.71 -3.59 -14.20
N PHE A 123 -2.96 -4.34 -15.01
CA PHE A 123 -2.24 -5.53 -14.55
C PHE A 123 -1.13 -5.15 -13.57
N THR A 124 -0.31 -4.14 -13.89
CA THR A 124 0.76 -3.66 -13.01
C THR A 124 0.22 -3.20 -11.65
N LEU A 125 -0.90 -2.48 -11.63
CA LEU A 125 -1.57 -2.08 -10.39
C LEU A 125 -2.07 -3.28 -9.57
N ALA A 126 -2.65 -4.30 -10.22
CA ALA A 126 -3.07 -5.52 -9.56
C ALA A 126 -1.87 -6.32 -9.01
N ALA A 127 -0.76 -6.41 -9.76
CA ALA A 127 0.48 -7.01 -9.30
C ALA A 127 1.05 -6.26 -8.08
N GLY A 128 1.03 -4.93 -8.09
CA GLY A 128 1.42 -4.10 -6.94
C GLY A 128 0.60 -4.43 -5.69
N ALA A 129 -0.72 -4.47 -5.81
CA ALA A 129 -1.58 -4.87 -4.70
C ALA A 129 -1.31 -6.32 -4.23
N GLY A 130 -0.94 -7.21 -5.16
CA GLY A 130 -0.52 -8.58 -4.86
C GLY A 130 0.75 -8.64 -4.02
N CYS A 131 1.77 -7.86 -4.38
CA CYS A 131 2.98 -7.70 -3.58
C CYS A 131 2.68 -7.19 -2.17
N TRP A 132 1.76 -6.22 -2.04
CA TRP A 132 1.36 -5.72 -0.72
C TRP A 132 0.70 -6.78 0.14
N LEU A 133 -0.23 -7.56 -0.44
CA LEU A 133 -0.88 -8.66 0.26
C LEU A 133 0.11 -9.73 0.68
N LEU A 134 1.02 -10.14 -0.21
CA LEU A 134 2.03 -11.12 0.10
C LEU A 134 2.95 -10.65 1.24
N GLY A 135 3.42 -9.40 1.19
CA GLY A 135 4.22 -8.82 2.28
C GLY A 135 3.49 -8.81 3.63
N ASN A 136 2.21 -8.42 3.65
CA ASN A 136 1.41 -8.44 4.88
C ASN A 136 1.11 -9.87 5.37
N ALA A 137 0.90 -10.82 4.47
CA ALA A 137 0.65 -12.22 4.81
C ALA A 137 1.92 -12.90 5.38
N LEU A 138 3.09 -12.66 4.78
CA LEU A 138 4.37 -13.12 5.31
C LEU A 138 4.64 -12.53 6.70
N TRP A 139 4.39 -11.22 6.87
CA TRP A 139 4.57 -10.59 8.17
C TRP A 139 3.63 -11.19 9.24
N LEU A 140 2.37 -11.44 8.89
CA LEU A 140 1.41 -12.12 9.75
C LEU A 140 1.84 -13.57 10.06
N ALA A 141 2.53 -14.23 9.13
CA ALA A 141 3.10 -15.57 9.32
C ALA A 141 4.37 -15.59 10.19
N GLY A 142 4.83 -14.43 10.68
CA GLY A 142 5.95 -14.32 11.60
C GLY A 142 7.30 -13.98 10.96
N PHE A 143 7.34 -13.76 9.64
CA PHE A 143 8.55 -13.23 9.00
C PHE A 143 8.85 -11.83 9.53
N SER A 144 10.13 -11.51 9.66
CA SER A 144 10.57 -10.22 10.16
C SER A 144 10.23 -9.08 9.20
N VAL A 145 10.23 -7.86 9.71
CA VAL A 145 9.97 -6.66 8.89
C VAL A 145 10.96 -6.57 7.73
N TYR A 146 12.26 -6.85 7.95
CA TYR A 146 13.26 -6.70 6.89
C TYR A 146 13.08 -7.71 5.75
N GLU A 147 12.56 -8.92 6.03
CA GLU A 147 12.25 -9.95 5.02
C GLU A 147 11.07 -9.56 4.14
N VAL A 148 10.10 -8.82 4.68
CA VAL A 148 8.89 -8.43 3.93
C VAL A 148 9.00 -7.07 3.25
N VAL A 149 9.98 -6.23 3.62
CA VAL A 149 10.23 -4.92 2.99
C VAL A 149 10.32 -5.01 1.46
N PRO A 150 11.00 -5.99 0.83
CA PRO A 150 11.06 -6.08 -0.63
C PRO A 150 9.68 -6.16 -1.29
N TRP A 151 8.76 -6.95 -0.72
CA TRP A 151 7.37 -7.04 -1.21
C TRP A 151 6.61 -5.72 -1.06
N TRP A 152 6.81 -5.01 0.05
CA TRP A 152 6.24 -3.69 0.28
C TRP A 152 6.83 -2.61 -0.64
N ALA A 153 8.13 -2.67 -0.93
CA ALA A 153 8.76 -1.82 -1.93
C ALA A 153 8.20 -2.13 -3.33
N GLY A 154 8.05 -3.42 -3.66
CA GLY A 154 7.41 -3.89 -4.88
C GLY A 154 6.01 -3.30 -5.07
N PHE A 155 5.19 -3.30 -4.01
CA PHE A 155 3.87 -2.64 -4.04
C PHE A 155 3.96 -1.16 -4.48
N LEU A 156 4.82 -0.36 -3.85
CA LEU A 156 4.95 1.06 -4.19
C LEU A 156 5.51 1.27 -5.59
N VAL A 157 6.57 0.55 -5.96
CA VAL A 157 7.21 0.66 -7.28
C VAL A 157 6.24 0.28 -8.40
N LEU A 158 5.52 -0.83 -8.25
CA LEU A 158 4.51 -1.28 -9.22
C LEU A 158 3.33 -0.32 -9.30
N THR A 159 2.89 0.23 -8.17
CA THR A 159 1.80 1.21 -8.16
C THR A 159 2.19 2.48 -8.92
N ILE A 160 3.35 3.05 -8.59
CA ILE A 160 3.88 4.24 -9.28
C ILE A 160 4.05 3.96 -10.78
N ALA A 161 4.63 2.82 -11.14
CA ALA A 161 4.81 2.45 -12.54
C ALA A 161 3.48 2.26 -13.28
N GLY A 162 2.51 1.60 -12.64
CA GLY A 162 1.16 1.42 -13.17
C GLY A 162 0.46 2.75 -13.42
N GLU A 163 0.51 3.67 -12.46
CA GLU A 163 -0.05 5.03 -12.62
C GLU A 163 0.64 5.81 -13.74
N ARG A 164 1.97 5.74 -13.84
CA ARG A 164 2.72 6.38 -14.94
C ARG A 164 2.32 5.82 -16.30
N LEU A 165 2.13 4.50 -16.40
CA LEU A 165 1.65 3.85 -17.62
C LEU A 165 0.23 4.30 -17.96
N GLU A 166 -0.66 4.41 -16.96
CA GLU A 166 -2.03 4.91 -17.13
C GLU A 166 -2.05 6.33 -17.72
N LEU A 167 -1.19 7.22 -17.21
CA LEU A 167 -1.07 8.60 -17.71
C LEU A 167 -0.49 8.68 -19.12
N SER A 168 0.46 7.81 -19.45
CA SER A 168 1.08 7.76 -20.80
C SER A 168 0.20 7.14 -21.88
N ARG A 169 -1.01 6.65 -21.57
CA ARG A 169 -1.85 5.94 -22.56
C ARG A 169 -2.20 6.76 -23.82
N PHE A 170 -2.11 8.09 -23.73
CA PHE A 170 -2.35 9.00 -24.86
C PHE A 170 -1.11 9.26 -25.73
N LEU A 171 0.09 8.88 -25.27
CA LEU A 171 1.34 8.80 -26.04
C LEU A 171 1.87 7.36 -25.92
N PRO A 172 1.43 6.42 -26.78
CA PRO A 172 1.73 5.00 -26.59
C PRO A 172 3.25 4.77 -26.50
N PRO A 173 3.73 4.13 -25.42
CA PRO A 173 5.15 3.89 -25.24
C PRO A 173 5.68 2.96 -26.35
N SER A 174 6.92 3.19 -26.78
CA SER A 174 7.53 2.38 -27.83
C SER A 174 7.65 0.91 -27.41
N PRO A 175 7.62 -0.05 -28.35
CA PRO A 175 7.78 -1.48 -28.04
C PRO A 175 9.09 -1.82 -27.30
N THR A 176 10.12 -0.99 -27.46
CA THR A 176 11.39 -1.12 -26.73
C THR A 176 11.24 -0.68 -25.28
N ALA A 177 10.58 0.46 -25.03
CA ALA A 177 10.31 0.91 -23.67
C ALA A 177 9.48 -0.11 -22.89
N GLN A 178 8.48 -0.73 -23.54
CA GLN A 178 7.67 -1.78 -22.92
C GLN A 178 8.49 -3.03 -22.57
N ARG A 179 9.40 -3.47 -23.46
CA ARG A 179 10.29 -4.61 -23.20
C ARG A 179 11.29 -4.34 -22.07
N VAL A 180 11.89 -3.14 -22.05
CA VAL A 180 12.80 -2.72 -20.97
C VAL A 180 12.05 -2.65 -19.64
N PHE A 181 10.84 -2.11 -19.64
CA PHE A 181 10.00 -2.04 -18.44
C PHE A 181 9.69 -3.44 -17.89
N ILE A 182 9.31 -4.39 -18.75
CA ILE A 182 9.07 -5.79 -18.36
C ILE A 182 10.35 -6.43 -17.81
N ALA A 183 11.51 -6.17 -18.42
CA ALA A 183 12.79 -6.71 -17.94
C ALA A 183 13.16 -6.16 -16.56
N VAL A 184 12.95 -4.87 -16.31
CA VAL A 184 13.18 -4.24 -15.00
C VAL A 184 12.22 -4.81 -13.95
N LEU A 185 10.94 -4.99 -14.30
CA LEU A 185 9.96 -5.64 -13.43
C LEU A 185 10.35 -7.07 -13.07
N ALA A 186 10.77 -7.86 -14.06
CA ALA A 186 11.22 -9.23 -13.85
C ALA A 186 12.47 -9.28 -12.96
N GLY A 187 13.44 -8.38 -13.19
CA GLY A 187 14.63 -8.26 -12.34
C GLY A 187 14.30 -7.87 -10.90
N LEU A 188 13.40 -6.90 -10.71
CA LEU A 188 12.94 -6.49 -9.38
C LEU A 188 12.22 -7.62 -8.65
N THR A 189 11.32 -8.33 -9.32
CA THR A 189 10.60 -9.48 -8.71
C THR A 189 11.53 -10.63 -8.39
N PHE A 190 12.55 -10.91 -9.21
CA PHE A 190 13.58 -11.89 -8.89
C PHE A 190 14.42 -11.47 -7.67
N GLY A 191 14.78 -10.19 -7.54
CA GLY A 191 15.51 -9.68 -6.38
C GLY A 191 14.68 -9.55 -5.09
N MET A 192 13.36 -9.76 -5.15
CA MET A 192 12.47 -9.78 -3.98
C MET A 192 12.35 -11.18 -3.35
N ALA A 193 12.71 -12.24 -4.08
CA ALA A 193 12.65 -13.64 -3.64
C ALA A 193 13.96 -14.09 -3.00
#